data_AF-A0A4Y9ZKH0-F1
#
_entry.id   AF-A0A4Y9ZKH0-F1
#
_cell.length_a   1.000
_cell.length_b   1.000
_cell.length_c   1.000
_cell.angle_alpha   90.00
_cell.angle_beta   90.00
_cell.angle_gamma   90.00
#
_symmetry.space_group_name_H-M   'P 1'
#
loop_
_entity.id
_entity.type
_entity.pdbx_description
1 polymer ?
#
loop_
_entity_poly.entity_id
_entity_poly.type
_entity_poly.pdbx_seq_one_letter_code
_entity_poly.pdbx_strand_id
1 'polypeptide(L)'
;MTPASHQTEELYKRSVMIIIWYKAHTAPLRLLQPLPTFPFLQLSAYPTIVASLSLNENSFVDAYNAENGQWEQHTINTVRLAETEQRFLYRLRKSLLEGLSEDECPGIAEEIARQPHPGQMGSQRSLVAGGTLNGSLKRSAPDSDSPQAAKYYLADIYRGPSQAYPVPVAPPQSYPQNLSTPKEQTIQINTSPPSQHLQSPVANGHQHRSMNATKQQGPYLYQQGGLYAASSSVPSTPTQVGTHAASPPATSPVSVEALPAHLHTPPAPSPTTHTRR
;
A
#
# COMPACT_ATOMS: atom_id res chain seq x y z
N MET A 1 11.83 32.75 -18.52
CA MET A 1 11.57 31.60 -17.63
C MET A 1 10.21 31.04 -17.97
N THR A 2 10.15 29.80 -18.44
CA THR A 2 8.93 29.16 -18.96
C THR A 2 8.11 28.54 -17.83
N PRO A 3 6.80 28.80 -17.72
CA PRO A 3 5.95 28.31 -16.62
C PRO A 3 5.83 26.78 -16.54
N ALA A 4 6.24 26.04 -17.58
CA ALA A 4 6.18 24.58 -17.64
C ALA A 4 7.05 23.87 -16.59
N SER A 5 8.19 24.46 -16.17
CA SER A 5 9.11 23.78 -15.24
C SER A 5 8.55 23.69 -13.81
N HIS A 6 7.77 24.68 -13.38
CA HIS A 6 7.23 24.72 -12.02
C HIS A 6 6.15 23.66 -11.79
N GLN A 7 5.32 23.40 -12.81
CA GLN A 7 4.22 22.44 -12.73
C GLN A 7 4.74 21.00 -12.57
N THR A 8 5.81 20.64 -13.27
CA THR A 8 6.42 19.31 -13.15
C THR A 8 7.01 19.08 -11.76
N GLU A 9 7.64 20.10 -11.18
CA GLU A 9 8.21 20.02 -9.83
C GLU A 9 7.12 19.85 -8.76
N GLU A 10 6.00 20.59 -8.86
CA GLU A 10 4.88 20.44 -7.95
C GLU A 10 4.24 19.04 -8.01
N LEU A 11 4.09 18.48 -9.21
CA LEU A 11 3.56 17.13 -9.39
C LEU A 11 4.48 16.08 -8.75
N TYR A 12 5.80 16.26 -8.89
CA TYR A 12 6.77 15.37 -8.25
C TYR A 12 6.69 15.42 -6.73
N LYS A 13 6.56 16.63 -6.14
CA LYS A 13 6.39 16.82 -4.68
C LYS A 13 5.11 16.17 -4.14
N ARG A 14 4.09 16.01 -4.99
CA ARG A 14 2.81 15.37 -4.65
C ARG A 14 2.71 13.92 -5.14
N SER A 15 3.83 13.32 -5.55
CA SER A 15 3.85 11.93 -6.01
C SER A 15 4.29 10.97 -4.91
N VAL A 16 3.74 9.76 -4.94
CA VAL A 16 4.06 8.67 -4.01
C VAL A 16 4.49 7.42 -4.78
N MET A 17 5.32 6.59 -4.15
CA MET A 17 5.71 5.29 -4.69
C MET A 17 4.78 4.20 -4.14
N ILE A 18 3.97 3.60 -5.00
CA ILE A 18 3.09 2.48 -4.65
C ILE A 18 3.80 1.19 -5.06
N ILE A 19 4.02 0.28 -4.10
CA ILE A 19 4.67 -1.02 -4.31
C ILE A 19 3.65 -2.12 -4.03
N ILE A 20 3.39 -2.97 -5.02
CA ILE A 20 2.30 -3.95 -4.98
C ILE A 20 2.81 -5.36 -5.33
N TRP A 21 2.67 -6.30 -4.39
CA TRP A 21 2.79 -7.73 -4.68
C TRP A 21 1.41 -8.26 -5.08
N TYR A 22 1.27 -8.69 -6.33
CA TYR A 22 0.00 -9.16 -6.90
C TYR A 22 -0.03 -10.66 -7.19
N LYS A 23 1.12 -11.33 -7.14
CA LYS A 23 1.28 -12.76 -7.42
C LYS A 23 2.42 -13.32 -6.57
N ALA A 24 2.25 -14.54 -6.07
CA ALA A 24 3.28 -15.25 -5.31
C ALA A 24 4.58 -15.42 -6.12
N HIS A 25 5.70 -15.34 -5.42
CA HIS A 25 7.06 -15.50 -5.92
C HIS A 25 7.40 -14.61 -7.13
N THR A 26 6.76 -13.45 -7.21
CA THR A 26 6.95 -12.49 -8.29
C THR A 26 7.42 -11.16 -7.71
N ALA A 27 8.32 -10.47 -8.42
CA ALA A 27 8.77 -9.15 -8.03
C ALA A 27 7.59 -8.15 -7.93
N PRO A 28 7.65 -7.17 -7.02
CA PRO A 28 6.55 -6.24 -6.86
C PRO A 28 6.46 -5.27 -8.04
N LEU A 29 5.24 -4.84 -8.34
CA LEU A 29 4.98 -3.70 -9.22
C LEU A 29 5.31 -2.42 -8.47
N ARG A 30 6.14 -1.55 -9.06
CA ARG A 30 6.51 -0.24 -8.49
C ARG A 30 5.97 0.88 -9.37
N LEU A 31 5.12 1.72 -8.81
CA LEU A 31 4.42 2.77 -9.53
C LEU A 31 4.64 4.11 -8.85
N LEU A 32 5.16 5.10 -9.57
CA LEU A 32 5.19 6.48 -9.11
C LEU A 32 3.90 7.17 -9.56
N GLN A 33 3.05 7.57 -8.61
CA GLN A 33 1.73 8.13 -8.91
C GLN A 33 1.55 9.50 -8.25
N PRO A 34 1.13 10.55 -9.01
CA PRO A 34 0.74 11.82 -8.42
C PRO A 34 -0.59 11.66 -7.66
N LEU A 35 -0.65 12.21 -6.45
CA LEU A 35 -1.87 12.19 -5.65
C LEU A 35 -2.93 13.14 -6.23
N PRO A 36 -4.14 12.65 -6.56
CA PRO A 36 -5.24 13.52 -6.98
C PRO A 36 -5.65 14.53 -5.89
N THR A 37 -5.62 14.08 -4.63
CA THR A 37 -6.03 14.87 -3.46
C THR A 37 -4.95 14.78 -2.39
N PHE A 38 -3.86 15.55 -2.54
CA PHE A 38 -2.81 15.60 -1.51
C PHE A 38 -3.36 16.15 -0.18
N PRO A 39 -3.00 15.58 0.99
CA PRO A 39 -2.05 14.48 1.23
C PRO A 39 -2.66 13.07 1.25
N PHE A 40 -3.88 12.90 0.78
CA PHE A 40 -4.63 11.64 0.91
C PHE A 40 -4.37 10.71 -0.27
N LEU A 41 -4.02 9.46 0.05
CA LEU A 41 -3.95 8.35 -0.88
C LEU A 41 -5.17 7.46 -0.71
N GLN A 42 -5.84 7.14 -1.82
CA GLN A 42 -6.88 6.11 -1.89
C GLN A 42 -6.63 5.27 -3.14
N LEU A 43 -6.57 3.95 -3.02
CA LEU A 43 -6.18 3.10 -4.15
C LEU A 43 -7.24 3.11 -5.26
N SER A 44 -8.52 3.21 -4.91
CA SER A 44 -9.63 3.32 -5.87
C SER A 44 -9.61 4.59 -6.71
N ALA A 45 -8.85 5.63 -6.31
CA ALA A 45 -8.67 6.84 -7.11
C ALA A 45 -7.80 6.64 -8.36
N TYR A 46 -7.17 5.46 -8.53
CA TYR A 46 -6.33 5.11 -9.68
C TYR A 46 -6.99 4.04 -10.55
N PRO A 47 -7.93 4.39 -11.44
CA PRO A 47 -8.72 3.43 -12.20
C PRO A 47 -7.87 2.50 -13.07
N THR A 48 -6.74 2.99 -13.60
CA THR A 48 -5.80 2.16 -14.39
C THR A 48 -5.18 1.05 -13.55
N ILE A 49 -4.82 1.32 -12.30
CA ILE A 49 -4.26 0.32 -11.37
C ILE A 49 -5.34 -0.69 -11.00
N VAL A 50 -6.52 -0.21 -10.62
CA VAL A 50 -7.69 -1.04 -10.26
C VAL A 50 -8.04 -1.98 -11.40
N ALA A 51 -8.16 -1.48 -12.63
CA ALA A 51 -8.48 -2.29 -13.80
C ALA A 51 -7.38 -3.29 -14.15
N SER A 52 -6.11 -2.88 -14.14
CA SER A 52 -4.98 -3.75 -14.49
C SER A 52 -4.80 -4.90 -13.50
N LEU A 53 -5.12 -4.67 -12.24
CA LEU A 53 -5.07 -5.67 -11.17
C LEU A 53 -6.39 -6.42 -10.97
N SER A 54 -7.40 -6.15 -11.81
CA SER A 54 -8.75 -6.74 -11.71
C SER A 54 -9.39 -6.58 -10.32
N LEU A 55 -9.13 -5.45 -9.66
CA LEU A 55 -9.71 -5.11 -8.37
C LEU A 55 -11.11 -4.54 -8.57
N ASN A 56 -12.00 -4.79 -7.60
CA ASN A 56 -13.33 -4.21 -7.53
C ASN A 56 -13.47 -3.37 -6.25
N GLU A 57 -14.57 -2.62 -6.12
CA GLU A 57 -14.81 -1.73 -4.97
C GLU A 57 -14.83 -2.46 -3.61
N ASN A 58 -15.12 -3.76 -3.62
CA ASN A 58 -15.17 -4.63 -2.45
C ASN A 58 -13.89 -5.47 -2.29
N SER A 59 -12.84 -5.21 -3.08
CA SER A 59 -11.58 -5.91 -2.97
C SER A 59 -10.83 -5.49 -1.70
N PHE A 60 -10.18 -6.47 -1.09
CA PHE A 60 -9.32 -6.28 0.07
C PHE A 60 -7.86 -6.41 -0.32
N VAL A 61 -7.02 -5.63 0.35
CA VAL A 61 -5.56 -5.65 0.23
C VAL A 61 -4.96 -5.65 1.63
N ASP A 62 -3.81 -6.28 1.79
CA ASP A 62 -3.02 -6.06 3.00
C ASP A 62 -2.13 -4.85 2.76
N ALA A 63 -2.20 -3.87 3.64
CA ALA A 63 -1.45 -2.65 3.58
C ALA A 63 -0.47 -2.61 4.76
N TYR A 64 0.81 -2.39 4.49
CA TYR A 64 1.80 -2.27 5.57
C TYR A 64 1.63 -0.92 6.27
N ASN A 65 1.59 -0.92 7.60
CA ASN A 65 1.56 0.28 8.42
C ASN A 65 2.97 0.48 9.04
N ALA A 66 3.66 1.55 8.62
CA ALA A 66 5.03 1.79 9.08
C ALA A 66 5.12 2.22 10.55
N GLU A 67 4.03 2.72 11.13
CA GLU A 67 4.01 3.20 12.52
C GLU A 67 4.07 2.05 13.52
N ASN A 68 3.32 0.97 13.25
CA ASN A 68 3.26 -0.21 14.11
C ASN A 68 4.07 -1.40 13.57
N GLY A 69 4.55 -1.32 12.33
CA GLY A 69 5.31 -2.38 11.67
C GLY A 69 4.50 -3.64 11.39
N GLN A 70 3.19 -3.49 11.16
CA GLN A 70 2.26 -4.61 10.93
C GLN A 70 1.55 -4.49 9.58
N TRP A 71 1.10 -5.64 9.08
CA TRP A 71 0.20 -5.70 7.93
C TRP A 71 -1.25 -5.62 8.39
N GLU A 72 -2.01 -4.68 7.81
CA GLU A 72 -3.43 -4.48 8.11
C GLU A 72 -4.28 -4.73 6.87
N GLN A 73 -5.41 -5.40 7.02
CA GLN A 73 -6.33 -5.63 5.91
C GLN A 73 -7.20 -4.38 5.68
N HIS A 74 -7.06 -3.76 4.52
CA HIS A 74 -7.82 -2.58 4.10
C HIS A 74 -8.68 -2.89 2.87
N THR A 75 -9.68 -2.06 2.62
CA THR A 75 -10.38 -2.04 1.33
C THR A 75 -9.63 -1.12 0.37
N ILE A 76 -9.82 -1.26 -0.95
CA ILE A 76 -9.23 -0.30 -1.90
C ILE A 76 -9.75 1.14 -1.74
N ASN A 77 -10.87 1.29 -1.03
CA ASN A 77 -11.48 2.59 -0.70
C ASN A 77 -10.93 3.22 0.57
N THR A 78 -10.09 2.52 1.34
CA THR A 78 -9.48 3.07 2.56
C THR A 78 -8.55 4.23 2.21
N VAL A 79 -8.70 5.35 2.93
CA VAL A 79 -7.89 6.56 2.76
C VAL A 79 -6.70 6.52 3.71
N ARG A 80 -5.49 6.78 3.18
CA ARG A 80 -4.23 6.87 3.94
C ARG A 80 -3.60 8.25 3.79
N LEU A 81 -2.79 8.66 4.77
CA LEU A 81 -2.08 9.93 4.76
C LEU A 81 -0.66 9.75 4.19
N ALA A 82 -0.28 10.54 3.19
CA ALA A 82 1.04 10.48 2.55
C ALA A 82 2.10 11.38 3.19
N GLU A 83 1.73 12.23 4.16
CA GLU A 83 2.71 13.08 4.86
C GLU A 83 3.72 12.25 5.68
N THR A 84 3.26 11.12 6.21
CA THR A 84 4.08 10.17 6.99
C THR A 84 4.79 9.16 6.10
N GLU A 85 4.22 8.85 4.93
CA GLU A 85 4.66 7.75 4.08
C GLU A 85 4.74 8.21 2.60
N GLN A 86 5.97 8.29 2.07
CA GLN A 86 6.17 8.49 0.62
C GLN A 86 6.05 7.19 -0.17
N ARG A 87 6.08 6.05 0.52
CA ARG A 87 6.13 4.72 -0.07
C ARG A 87 5.10 3.82 0.56
N PHE A 88 4.12 3.39 -0.22
CA PHE A 88 3.05 2.52 0.25
C PHE A 88 3.29 1.10 -0.21
N LEU A 89 3.19 0.14 0.71
CA LEU A 89 3.36 -1.29 0.42
C LEU A 89 2.00 -1.99 0.51
N TYR A 90 1.65 -2.73 -0.54
CA TYR A 90 0.41 -3.50 -0.61
C TYR A 90 0.67 -4.93 -1.06
N ARG A 91 -0.06 -5.88 -0.48
CA ARG A 91 -0.19 -7.25 -1.00
C ARG A 91 -1.64 -7.49 -1.38
N LEU A 92 -1.86 -8.04 -2.57
CA LEU A 92 -3.21 -8.41 -2.99
C LEU A 92 -3.66 -9.66 -2.26
N ARG A 93 -4.96 -9.70 -1.98
CA ARG A 93 -5.63 -10.88 -1.49
C ARG A 93 -6.43 -11.51 -2.61
N LYS A 94 -6.44 -12.84 -2.68
CA LYS A 94 -7.33 -13.57 -3.60
C LYS A 94 -8.76 -13.59 -3.06
N SER A 95 -8.89 -13.63 -1.73
CA SER A 95 -10.18 -13.64 -1.02
C SER A 95 -10.07 -12.91 0.33
N LEU A 96 -11.19 -12.78 1.04
CA LEU A 96 -11.20 -12.21 2.39
C LEU A 96 -10.31 -12.99 3.37
N LEU A 97 -10.17 -14.30 3.21
CA LEU A 97 -9.42 -15.17 4.13
C LEU A 97 -8.01 -15.51 3.62
N GLU A 98 -7.79 -15.45 2.30
CA GLU A 98 -6.53 -15.84 1.67
C GLU A 98 -5.80 -14.62 1.09
N GLY A 99 -4.67 -14.26 1.71
CA GLY A 99 -3.72 -13.25 1.25
C GLY A 99 -2.36 -13.85 0.88
N LEU A 100 -1.47 -13.06 0.28
CA LEU A 100 -0.08 -13.44 0.07
C LEU A 100 0.70 -13.38 1.38
N SER A 101 1.43 -14.45 1.70
CA SER A 101 2.36 -14.49 2.84
C SER A 101 3.64 -13.70 2.55
N GLU A 102 4.44 -13.40 3.58
CA GLU A 102 5.71 -12.69 3.40
C GLU A 102 6.73 -13.50 2.60
N ASP A 103 6.78 -14.82 2.79
CA ASP A 103 7.67 -15.74 2.06
C ASP A 103 7.36 -15.81 0.56
N GLU A 104 6.12 -15.51 0.18
CA GLU A 104 5.69 -15.41 -1.22
C GLU A 104 6.02 -14.06 -1.85
N CYS A 105 6.49 -13.08 -1.09
CA CYS A 105 6.73 -11.71 -1.53
C CYS A 105 8.25 -11.44 -1.60
N PRO A 106 8.92 -11.73 -2.72
CA PRO A 106 10.36 -11.48 -2.83
C PRO A 106 10.65 -9.98 -2.69
N GLY A 107 11.68 -9.64 -1.93
CA GLY A 107 12.09 -8.25 -1.71
C GLY A 107 11.31 -7.49 -0.63
N ILE A 108 10.38 -8.15 0.08
CA ILE A 108 9.49 -7.51 1.06
C ILE A 108 10.26 -6.93 2.25
N ALA A 109 11.23 -7.65 2.79
CA ALA A 109 12.05 -7.21 3.92
C ALA A 109 12.87 -5.96 3.56
N GLU A 110 13.41 -5.91 2.33
CA GLU A 110 14.18 -4.77 1.83
C GLU A 110 13.28 -3.54 1.60
N GLU A 111 12.03 -3.73 1.18
CA GLU A 111 11.09 -2.61 1.06
C GLU A 111 10.60 -2.10 2.42
N ILE A 112 10.36 -2.99 3.38
CA ILE A 112 10.03 -2.64 4.75
C ILE A 112 11.18 -1.88 5.41
N ALA A 113 12.43 -2.34 5.25
CA ALA A 113 13.61 -1.66 5.78
C ALA A 113 13.81 -0.25 5.20
N ARG A 114 13.27 0.02 4.00
CA ARG A 114 13.28 1.34 3.36
C ARG A 114 12.13 2.25 3.78
N GLN A 115 11.21 1.77 4.63
CA GLN A 115 10.16 2.63 5.20
C GLN A 115 10.77 3.59 6.23
N PRO A 116 10.27 4.84 6.31
CA PRO A 116 10.72 5.77 7.32
C PRO A 116 10.32 5.24 8.70
N HIS A 117 11.30 5.05 9.58
CA HIS A 117 11.01 4.58 10.92
C HIS A 117 10.41 5.73 11.75
N PRO A 118 9.31 5.52 12.48
CA PRO A 118 8.63 6.59 13.24
C PRO A 118 9.57 7.28 14.25
N GLY A 119 10.56 6.57 14.77
CA GLY A 119 11.57 7.13 15.69
C GLY A 119 12.60 8.07 15.05
N GLN A 120 12.77 8.08 13.71
CA GLN A 120 13.80 8.88 13.05
C GLN A 120 13.31 10.27 12.61
N MET A 121 12.01 10.46 12.38
CA MET A 121 11.49 11.74 11.88
C MET A 121 11.57 12.88 12.91
N GLY A 122 11.67 12.58 14.21
CA GLY A 122 11.81 13.58 15.26
C GLY A 122 13.19 14.28 15.30
N SER A 123 14.23 13.69 14.73
CA SER A 123 15.60 14.20 14.89
C SER A 123 16.07 15.13 13.77
N GLN A 124 15.45 15.08 12.59
CA GLN A 124 15.90 15.88 11.44
C GLN A 124 15.28 17.28 11.28
N ARG A 125 14.19 17.60 11.99
CA ARG A 125 13.63 18.98 11.95
C ARG A 125 14.43 19.99 12.78
N SER A 126 15.45 19.57 13.53
CA SER A 126 16.25 20.45 14.39
C SER A 126 17.59 20.92 13.78
N LEU A 127 17.71 20.97 12.44
CA LEU A 127 18.93 21.47 11.78
C LEU A 127 18.74 22.68 10.85
N VAL A 128 17.52 23.21 10.67
CA VAL A 128 17.28 24.33 9.72
C VAL A 128 16.94 25.67 10.37
N ALA A 129 16.90 25.77 11.70
CA ALA A 129 16.68 27.02 12.42
C ALA A 129 17.86 27.30 13.36
N GLY A 130 19.00 27.67 12.78
CA GLY A 130 20.18 27.98 13.56
C GLY A 130 21.37 28.34 12.67
N GLY A 131 21.26 29.46 11.97
CA GLY A 131 22.46 30.17 11.53
C GLY A 131 23.35 30.40 12.75
N THR A 132 24.51 29.78 12.78
CA THR A 132 25.64 30.29 13.56
C THR A 132 26.89 29.98 12.77
N LEU A 133 27.35 31.02 12.09
CA LEU A 133 28.77 31.27 11.85
C LEU A 133 29.54 30.79 13.07
N ASN A 134 30.39 29.77 12.93
CA ASN A 134 31.74 29.77 13.47
C ASN A 134 32.37 28.40 13.25
N GLY A 135 33.40 28.40 12.40
CA GLY A 135 34.37 27.34 12.40
C GLY A 135 34.97 27.19 13.80
N SER A 136 35.02 25.96 14.28
CA SER A 136 36.06 25.55 15.19
C SER A 136 36.67 24.29 14.63
N LEU A 137 37.69 24.50 13.80
CA LEU A 137 38.75 23.52 13.59
C LEU A 137 39.37 23.21 14.96
N LYS A 138 38.80 22.27 15.70
CA LYS A 138 39.52 21.60 16.78
C LYS A 138 40.12 20.33 16.20
N ARG A 139 41.40 20.47 15.86
CA ARG A 139 42.35 19.40 15.51
C ARG A 139 42.38 18.40 16.66
N SER A 140 42.49 17.11 16.35
CA SER A 140 42.73 16.05 17.32
C SER A 140 44.02 16.35 18.11
N ALA A 141 43.92 16.44 19.42
CA ALA A 141 45.08 16.46 20.30
C ALA A 141 45.51 15.01 20.59
N PRO A 142 46.83 14.72 20.67
CA PRO A 142 47.33 13.38 20.97
C PRO A 142 47.08 13.01 22.44
N ASP A 143 46.93 11.70 22.65
CA ASP A 143 46.66 11.04 23.92
C ASP A 143 47.49 11.59 25.09
N SER A 144 46.79 12.09 26.11
CA SER A 144 47.34 12.26 27.46
C SER A 144 46.55 11.35 28.39
N ASP A 145 47.19 10.24 28.70
CA ASP A 145 46.85 9.32 29.77
C ASP A 145 46.89 10.10 31.10
N SER A 146 45.73 10.35 31.71
CA SER A 146 45.65 10.94 33.04
C SER A 146 44.52 10.28 33.83
N PRO A 147 44.81 9.74 35.03
CA PRO A 147 43.87 8.98 35.80
C PRO A 147 43.03 9.85 36.73
N GLN A 148 41.77 9.45 36.86
CA GLN A 148 40.84 9.67 37.97
C GLN A 148 40.25 11.08 38.22
N ALA A 149 39.00 10.97 38.68
CA ALA A 149 38.21 11.92 39.46
C ALA A 149 37.56 13.08 38.70
N ALA A 150 36.27 12.89 38.36
CA ALA A 150 35.18 13.45 39.16
C ALA A 150 33.83 13.09 38.53
N LYS A 151 32.96 12.46 39.33
CA LYS A 151 31.54 12.31 39.01
C LYS A 151 30.90 13.69 39.04
N TYR A 152 30.70 14.32 37.88
CA TYR A 152 29.82 15.47 37.77
C TYR A 152 28.37 14.98 37.68
N TYR A 153 27.70 15.02 38.83
CA TYR A 153 26.26 15.10 38.93
C TYR A 153 25.80 16.35 38.17
N LEU A 154 25.14 16.17 37.02
CA LEU A 154 24.31 17.23 36.45
C LEU A 154 23.01 17.24 37.24
N ALA A 155 22.85 18.26 38.08
CA ALA A 155 21.63 18.50 38.81
C ALA A 155 20.48 18.83 37.84
N ASP A 156 19.37 18.12 38.03
CA ASP A 156 18.03 18.52 37.65
C ASP A 156 17.77 19.99 38.04
N ILE A 157 17.81 20.89 37.07
CA ILE A 157 17.31 22.26 37.23
C ILE A 157 16.26 22.51 36.15
N TYR A 158 15.07 21.96 36.33
CA TYR A 158 13.80 22.56 35.88
C TYR A 158 12.65 22.08 36.79
N ARG A 159 12.72 22.43 38.08
CA ARG A 159 11.57 22.41 38.98
C ARG A 159 10.82 23.73 38.84
N GLY A 160 9.99 23.84 37.80
CA GLY A 160 9.00 24.91 37.69
C GLY A 160 7.91 24.74 38.76
N PRO A 161 7.29 25.83 39.24
CA PRO A 161 6.23 25.75 40.23
C PRO A 161 5.05 24.98 39.65
N SER A 162 4.69 23.90 40.33
CA SER A 162 3.48 23.12 40.17
C SER A 162 2.24 24.03 40.29
N GLN A 163 1.75 24.49 39.14
CA GLN A 163 0.37 24.90 38.97
C GLN A 163 -0.46 23.62 38.95
N ALA A 164 -1.16 23.36 40.05
CA ALA A 164 -2.15 22.31 40.17
C ALA A 164 -3.31 22.65 39.22
N TYR A 165 -3.28 22.11 38.00
CA TYR A 165 -4.46 22.10 37.16
C TYR A 165 -5.49 21.16 37.82
N PRO A 166 -6.72 21.64 38.10
CA PRO A 166 -7.78 20.77 38.58
C PRO A 166 -8.10 19.75 37.48
N VAL A 167 -7.83 18.48 37.77
CA VAL A 167 -8.31 17.36 36.97
C VAL A 167 -9.84 17.42 36.99
N PRO A 168 -10.52 17.58 35.83
CA PRO A 168 -11.97 17.51 35.78
C PRO A 168 -12.38 16.10 36.20
N VAL A 169 -13.03 15.99 37.36
CA VAL A 169 -13.72 14.77 37.77
C VAL A 169 -14.83 14.54 36.75
N ALA A 170 -14.65 13.54 35.90
CA ALA A 170 -15.68 13.15 34.95
C ALA A 170 -16.95 12.75 35.74
N PRO A 171 -18.14 13.29 35.41
CA PRO A 171 -19.37 12.87 36.03
C PRO A 171 -19.59 11.36 35.78
N PRO A 172 -20.18 10.62 36.73
CA PRO A 172 -20.46 9.20 36.55
C PRO A 172 -21.42 9.04 35.37
N GLN A 173 -20.89 8.58 34.23
CA GLN A 173 -21.72 8.11 33.14
C GLN A 173 -22.36 6.79 33.57
N SER A 174 -23.65 6.87 33.88
CA SER A 174 -24.57 5.75 33.91
C SER A 174 -24.58 5.10 32.52
N TYR A 175 -23.89 3.96 32.40
CA TYR A 175 -23.99 3.09 31.23
C TYR A 175 -25.46 2.69 31.02
N PRO A 176 -26.05 2.87 29.82
CA PRO A 176 -27.35 2.31 29.52
C PRO A 176 -27.24 0.77 29.49
N GLN A 177 -27.74 0.16 30.55
CA GLN A 177 -27.85 -1.28 30.73
C GLN A 177 -29.02 -1.80 29.87
N ASN A 178 -28.83 -1.85 28.55
CA ASN A 178 -29.73 -2.57 27.64
C ASN A 178 -28.93 -3.55 26.78
N LEU A 179 -28.30 -4.51 27.47
CA LEU A 179 -27.92 -5.79 26.88
C LEU A 179 -29.19 -6.61 26.68
N SER A 180 -29.84 -6.40 25.54
CA SER A 180 -30.82 -7.36 25.03
C SER A 180 -30.08 -8.66 24.76
N THR A 181 -30.34 -9.65 25.61
CA THR A 181 -29.99 -11.04 25.40
C THR A 181 -30.57 -11.51 24.06
N PRO A 182 -29.76 -12.03 23.12
CA PRO A 182 -30.30 -12.75 21.98
C PRO A 182 -30.98 -14.01 22.52
N LYS A 183 -32.30 -14.10 22.32
CA LYS A 183 -33.06 -15.33 22.52
C LYS A 183 -32.39 -16.43 21.69
N GLU A 184 -31.99 -17.50 22.36
CA GLU A 184 -31.67 -18.79 21.73
C GLU A 184 -32.82 -19.18 20.79
N GLN A 185 -32.59 -19.04 19.49
CA GLN A 185 -33.37 -19.76 18.50
C GLN A 185 -32.77 -21.16 18.39
N THR A 186 -33.45 -22.11 19.00
CA THR A 186 -33.25 -23.54 18.81
C THR A 186 -33.30 -23.87 17.32
N ILE A 187 -32.13 -24.09 16.72
CA ILE A 187 -32.02 -24.66 15.38
C ILE A 187 -32.43 -26.13 15.48
N GLN A 188 -33.62 -26.47 14.99
CA GLN A 188 -34.01 -27.85 14.77
C GLN A 188 -33.11 -28.44 13.67
N ILE A 189 -32.22 -29.33 14.09
CA ILE A 189 -31.38 -30.15 13.21
C ILE A 189 -32.30 -31.19 12.57
N ASN A 190 -32.79 -30.92 11.37
CA ASN A 190 -33.53 -31.90 10.59
C ASN A 190 -32.53 -32.79 9.84
N THR A 191 -32.05 -33.83 10.51
CA THR A 191 -31.30 -34.93 9.90
C THR A 191 -32.21 -35.75 8.99
N SER A 192 -32.00 -35.66 7.68
CA SER A 192 -32.53 -36.60 6.68
C SER A 192 -31.36 -37.34 6.01
N PRO A 193 -31.37 -38.69 5.96
CA PRO A 193 -30.32 -39.51 5.35
C PRO A 193 -30.45 -39.58 3.80
N PRO A 194 -29.46 -40.16 3.10
CA PRO A 194 -29.15 -39.85 1.71
C PRO A 194 -29.86 -40.79 0.73
N SER A 195 -30.31 -40.24 -0.40
CA SER A 195 -30.66 -41.03 -1.58
C SER A 195 -29.78 -40.61 -2.75
N GLN A 196 -28.96 -41.55 -3.18
CA GLN A 196 -28.21 -41.51 -4.42
C GLN A 196 -29.18 -41.45 -5.60
N HIS A 197 -28.92 -40.58 -6.56
CA HIS A 197 -29.44 -40.75 -7.90
C HIS A 197 -28.45 -40.18 -8.93
N LEU A 198 -27.73 -41.10 -9.56
CA LEU A 198 -27.06 -40.86 -10.84
C LEU A 198 -28.14 -40.55 -11.89
N GLN A 199 -28.02 -39.42 -12.59
CA GLN A 199 -28.50 -39.34 -13.96
C GLN A 199 -27.72 -38.30 -14.77
N SER A 200 -27.30 -38.76 -15.94
CA SER A 200 -26.50 -38.14 -16.98
C SER A 200 -27.31 -37.09 -17.80
N PRO A 201 -26.69 -36.38 -18.75
CA PRO A 201 -27.18 -35.10 -19.27
C PRO A 201 -28.18 -35.28 -20.42
N VAL A 202 -29.20 -34.43 -20.46
CA VAL A 202 -30.08 -34.25 -21.62
C VAL A 202 -30.04 -32.79 -22.06
N ALA A 203 -29.70 -32.60 -23.33
CA ALA A 203 -29.75 -31.35 -24.06
C ALA A 203 -31.20 -30.92 -24.37
N ASN A 204 -31.37 -29.61 -24.56
CA ASN A 204 -32.57 -28.82 -24.92
C ASN A 204 -32.93 -27.90 -23.75
N GLY A 205 -32.77 -26.57 -23.84
CA GLY A 205 -33.27 -25.72 -24.91
C GLY A 205 -34.72 -25.41 -24.63
N HIS A 206 -35.02 -24.29 -23.97
CA HIS A 206 -36.15 -23.39 -24.27
C HIS A 206 -36.21 -22.25 -23.25
N GLN A 207 -36.58 -21.09 -23.77
CA GLN A 207 -36.72 -19.83 -23.08
C GLN A 207 -37.87 -19.87 -22.08
N HIS A 208 -37.68 -19.25 -20.91
CA HIS A 208 -38.79 -18.65 -20.19
C HIS A 208 -38.39 -17.29 -19.60
N ARG A 209 -38.95 -16.27 -20.25
CA ARG A 209 -39.11 -14.90 -19.78
C ARG A 209 -40.01 -14.94 -18.54
N SER A 210 -39.52 -14.49 -17.40
CA SER A 210 -40.38 -14.16 -16.26
C SER A 210 -40.13 -12.72 -15.86
N MET A 211 -41.15 -11.90 -16.07
CA MET A 211 -41.25 -10.57 -15.48
C MET A 211 -41.65 -10.76 -14.02
N ASN A 212 -40.90 -10.17 -13.10
CA ASN A 212 -41.48 -9.76 -11.82
C ASN A 212 -40.96 -8.37 -11.48
N ALA A 213 -41.84 -7.40 -11.74
CA ALA A 213 -41.74 -6.04 -11.30
C ALA A 213 -42.31 -5.95 -9.88
N THR A 214 -41.44 -5.76 -8.89
CA THR A 214 -41.87 -5.32 -7.57
C THR A 214 -41.42 -3.88 -7.38
N LYS A 215 -42.37 -2.97 -7.60
CA LYS A 215 -42.29 -1.58 -7.15
C LYS A 215 -42.10 -1.56 -5.64
N GLN A 216 -41.00 -1.00 -5.15
CA GLN A 216 -41.00 -0.30 -3.87
C GLN A 216 -40.43 1.10 -4.10
N GLN A 217 -41.32 2.07 -3.89
CA GLN A 217 -41.05 3.48 -3.83
C GLN A 217 -40.47 3.79 -2.45
N GLY A 218 -39.29 4.42 -2.43
CA GLY A 218 -38.71 5.02 -1.24
C GLY A 218 -37.95 6.28 -1.67
N PRO A 219 -38.37 7.49 -1.24
CA PRO A 219 -37.77 8.73 -1.69
C PRO A 219 -36.70 9.19 -0.68
N TYR A 220 -35.44 9.12 -1.07
CA TYR A 220 -34.39 10.00 -0.53
C TYR A 220 -33.47 10.41 -1.68
N LEU A 221 -33.79 11.55 -2.28
CA LEU A 221 -32.92 12.30 -3.19
C LEU A 221 -31.97 13.14 -2.34
N TYR A 222 -30.71 12.72 -2.22
CA TYR A 222 -29.62 13.67 -2.01
C TYR A 222 -29.02 14.01 -3.37
N GLN A 223 -29.40 15.18 -3.86
CA GLN A 223 -28.82 15.83 -5.02
C GLN A 223 -27.52 16.51 -4.58
N GLN A 224 -26.36 15.88 -4.82
CA GLN A 224 -25.07 16.58 -4.79
C GLN A 224 -24.63 16.87 -6.22
N GLY A 225 -24.44 18.16 -6.49
CA GLY A 225 -24.08 18.70 -7.78
C GLY A 225 -22.69 18.27 -8.22
N GLY A 226 -22.63 17.61 -9.38
CA GLY A 226 -21.41 17.49 -10.18
C GLY A 226 -21.27 18.70 -11.10
N LEU A 227 -20.12 19.36 -11.04
CA LEU A 227 -19.74 20.43 -11.98
C LEU A 227 -18.30 20.23 -12.48
N TYR A 228 -18.04 19.17 -13.24
CA TYR A 228 -17.01 19.21 -14.30
C TYR A 228 -17.24 18.05 -15.28
N ALA A 229 -18.01 18.33 -16.33
CA ALA A 229 -18.02 17.56 -17.56
C ALA A 229 -17.16 18.31 -18.59
N ALA A 230 -15.99 17.77 -18.92
CA ALA A 230 -15.25 18.14 -20.12
C ALA A 230 -15.45 17.02 -21.15
N SER A 231 -16.43 17.23 -22.03
CA SER A 231 -16.71 16.39 -23.18
C SER A 231 -15.59 16.54 -24.22
N SER A 232 -14.80 15.48 -24.42
CA SER A 232 -13.94 15.33 -25.60
C SER A 232 -14.65 14.43 -26.60
N SER A 233 -15.31 15.04 -27.58
CA SER A 233 -15.89 14.36 -28.74
C SER A 233 -14.75 13.91 -29.67
N VAL A 234 -14.55 12.61 -29.80
CA VAL A 234 -13.67 12.03 -30.84
C VAL A 234 -14.52 11.76 -32.09
N PRO A 235 -14.14 12.22 -33.29
CA PRO A 235 -14.85 11.89 -34.51
C PRO A 235 -14.59 10.43 -34.92
N SER A 236 -15.67 9.68 -35.06
CA SER A 236 -15.72 8.33 -35.63
C SER A 236 -15.62 8.39 -37.16
N THR A 237 -14.56 7.80 -37.73
CA THR A 237 -14.48 7.51 -39.16
C THR A 237 -15.10 6.14 -39.47
N PRO A 238 -15.89 6.02 -40.55
CA PRO A 238 -16.62 4.81 -40.88
C PRO A 238 -15.75 3.73 -41.54
N THR A 239 -16.06 2.50 -41.12
CA THR A 239 -15.70 1.18 -41.64
C THR A 239 -15.85 1.07 -43.16
N GLN A 240 -14.78 0.65 -43.86
CA GLN A 240 -14.88 -0.01 -45.15
C GLN A 240 -14.51 -1.50 -45.01
N VAL A 241 -15.41 -2.32 -45.55
CA VAL A 241 -15.35 -3.77 -45.67
C VAL A 241 -14.44 -4.13 -46.85
N GLY A 242 -13.45 -4.97 -46.62
CA GLY A 242 -12.56 -5.50 -47.67
C GLY A 242 -12.23 -6.96 -47.39
N THR A 243 -13.00 -7.85 -48.02
CA THR A 243 -12.78 -9.30 -48.09
C THR A 243 -11.66 -9.64 -49.06
N HIS A 244 -10.50 -10.15 -48.63
CA HIS A 244 -9.63 -10.96 -49.48
C HIS A 244 -8.91 -12.05 -48.68
N ALA A 245 -9.13 -13.28 -49.12
CA ALA A 245 -8.41 -14.48 -48.74
C ALA A 245 -7.02 -14.51 -49.38
N ALA A 246 -6.02 -14.98 -48.64
CA ALA A 246 -4.87 -15.77 -49.14
C ALA A 246 -3.88 -16.08 -47.99
N SER A 247 -3.77 -17.35 -47.60
CA SER A 247 -2.50 -17.96 -47.14
C SER A 247 -1.48 -17.91 -48.30
N PRO A 248 -0.14 -17.94 -48.14
CA PRO A 248 0.69 -18.82 -47.28
C PRO A 248 2.04 -18.12 -46.85
N PRO A 249 3.23 -18.78 -46.69
CA PRO A 249 3.61 -20.04 -46.06
C PRO A 249 4.57 -19.86 -44.85
N ALA A 250 4.84 -20.98 -44.18
CA ALA A 250 5.94 -21.17 -43.23
C ALA A 250 7.32 -20.94 -43.86
N THR A 251 8.23 -20.26 -43.13
CA THR A 251 9.66 -20.62 -42.91
C THR A 251 10.40 -19.46 -42.24
N SER A 252 11.00 -19.71 -41.08
CA SER A 252 12.45 -19.51 -40.82
C SER A 252 12.76 -19.69 -39.33
N PRO A 253 13.75 -20.53 -38.97
CA PRO A 253 14.26 -20.62 -37.60
C PRO A 253 15.16 -19.42 -37.30
N VAL A 254 14.91 -18.74 -36.17
CA VAL A 254 15.75 -17.65 -35.69
C VAL A 254 17.01 -18.22 -35.05
N SER A 255 18.15 -17.75 -35.57
CA SER A 255 19.50 -17.98 -35.09
C SER A 255 19.64 -17.70 -33.59
N VAL A 256 20.31 -18.63 -32.91
CA VAL A 256 20.92 -18.45 -31.60
C VAL A 256 22.02 -17.39 -31.70
N GLU A 257 21.74 -16.19 -31.22
CA GLU A 257 22.73 -15.14 -31.05
C GLU A 257 23.61 -15.46 -29.84
N ALA A 258 24.89 -15.68 -30.11
CA ALA A 258 25.90 -16.02 -29.13
C ALA A 258 26.10 -14.87 -28.13
N LEU A 259 25.81 -15.13 -26.86
CA LEU A 259 26.15 -14.24 -25.75
C LEU A 259 27.68 -14.10 -25.63
N PRO A 260 28.21 -12.88 -25.44
CA PRO A 260 29.64 -12.67 -25.29
C PRO A 260 30.11 -13.09 -23.89
N ALA A 261 31.11 -13.97 -23.86
CA ALA A 261 31.79 -14.45 -22.66
C ALA A 261 32.81 -13.40 -22.16
N HIS A 262 32.39 -12.49 -21.28
CA HIS A 262 33.34 -11.68 -20.49
C HIS A 262 32.72 -11.15 -19.19
N LEU A 263 32.43 -12.06 -18.26
CA LEU A 263 32.35 -11.71 -16.84
C LEU A 263 33.30 -12.65 -16.10
N HIS A 264 34.57 -12.23 -16.08
CA HIS A 264 35.57 -12.77 -15.16
C HIS A 264 35.16 -12.39 -13.75
N THR A 265 34.59 -13.34 -13.02
CA THR A 265 34.38 -13.23 -11.57
C THR A 265 35.76 -13.25 -10.90
N PRO A 266 36.12 -12.24 -10.07
CA PRO A 266 37.37 -12.28 -9.31
C PRO A 266 37.32 -13.41 -8.27
N PRO A 267 38.46 -14.11 -8.02
CA PRO A 267 38.52 -15.18 -7.03
C PRO A 267 38.31 -14.63 -5.61
N ALA A 268 37.54 -15.37 -4.83
CA ALA A 268 37.22 -15.06 -3.45
C ALA A 268 38.49 -14.98 -2.56
N PRO A 269 38.56 -14.02 -1.62
CA PRO A 269 39.67 -13.94 -0.67
C PRO A 269 39.66 -15.12 0.30
N SER A 270 40.82 -15.72 0.51
CA SER A 270 41.04 -16.86 1.40
C SER A 270 40.86 -16.45 2.88
N PRO A 271 40.35 -17.35 3.75
CA PRO A 271 40.18 -17.06 5.17
C PRO A 271 41.52 -17.00 5.91
N THR A 272 41.87 -15.81 6.40
CA THR A 272 43.04 -15.61 7.28
C THR A 272 42.78 -16.25 8.64
N THR A 273 43.47 -17.34 8.92
CA THR A 273 43.44 -18.02 10.22
C THR A 273 44.25 -17.20 11.23
N HIS A 274 43.57 -16.46 12.11
CA HIS A 274 44.21 -15.86 13.27
C HIS A 274 44.39 -16.92 14.37
N THR A 275 45.58 -17.52 14.42
CA THR A 275 46.05 -18.27 15.59
C THR A 275 46.41 -17.28 16.70
N ARG A 276 45.61 -17.23 17.75
CA ARG A 276 45.90 -16.50 18.99
C ARG A 276 46.74 -17.41 19.90
N ARG A 277 47.93 -16.94 20.28
CA ARG A 277 48.72 -17.51 21.39
C ARG A 277 48.20 -16.97 22.72
#